data_AF-A0A1E4ER42-F1
#
_entry.id   AF-A0A1E4ER42-F1
#
_cell.length_a   1.000
_cell.length_b   1.000
_cell.length_c   1.000
_cell.angle_alpha   90.00
_cell.angle_beta   90.00
_cell.angle_gamma   90.00
#
_symmetry.space_group_name_H-M   'P 1'
#
loop_
_entity.id
_entity.type
_entity.pdbx_description
1 polymer ?
#
loop_
_entity_poly.entity_id
_entity_poly.type
_entity_poly.pdbx_seq_one_letter_code
_entity_poly.pdbx_strand_id
1 'polypeptide(L)'
;MSLLAACALPRSGPTKNEIFQGAVERGGNTQVIYVNDHVTRASAFAPAYGFSNSFRSAGQVGADEIRAGDTLGLSIWENVDDGLLTSLGASSTTLTEIQVDSDGFIFVPYAGRVRAAGNTPDQLRQIITRELAAQTPDPQVTVQRVAGNGATVSVVGRVGAQGVYPIERPTRTLSAMLARAGGVAIEPEVAVVTVKRGNDSGRVWLTDLYGSPTNDIALRPGDLIVVEEDQRTFTALGALGGQTRVPLGNEVINAAEAIAMVGGLSSQLADPTGVFVLRDEPESVAGRVLGKPVRGSQRFAYVLDLTRPNGLFLARDFVIRDGDTVYVTEAPYVQWQKTLSAVTGSAATADSLSNIGN
;
A
#
# COMPACT_ATOMS: atom_id res chain seq x y z
N MET A 1 2.89 -20.80 61.03
CA MET A 1 3.51 -19.89 60.04
C MET A 1 3.87 -20.75 58.84
N SER A 2 2.93 -20.86 57.89
CA SER A 2 3.14 -21.61 56.65
C SER A 2 2.60 -20.73 55.53
N LEU A 3 3.51 -19.94 54.95
CA LEU A 3 3.28 -19.16 53.75
C LEU A 3 3.08 -20.16 52.60
N LEU A 4 1.83 -20.50 52.29
CA LEU A 4 1.48 -21.07 51.00
C LEU A 4 1.77 -20.00 49.96
N ALA A 5 2.92 -20.11 49.32
CA ALA A 5 3.24 -19.33 48.14
C ALA A 5 2.10 -19.50 47.15
N ALA A 6 1.41 -18.39 46.83
CA ALA A 6 0.37 -18.34 45.83
C ALA A 6 0.99 -18.59 44.46
N CYS A 7 1.19 -19.86 44.10
CA CYS A 7 1.48 -20.25 42.74
C CYS A 7 0.22 -19.97 41.91
N ALA A 8 0.21 -18.84 41.22
CA ALA A 8 -0.81 -18.54 40.23
C ALA A 8 -0.83 -19.68 39.20
N LEU A 9 -2.01 -20.19 38.89
CA LEU A 9 -2.16 -21.29 37.94
C LEU A 9 -1.73 -20.86 36.54
N PRO A 10 -1.27 -21.81 35.69
CA PRO A 10 -0.96 -21.52 34.31
C PRO A 10 -2.15 -20.88 33.60
N ARG A 11 -1.92 -19.70 33.03
CA ARG A 11 -2.90 -18.93 32.27
C ARG A 11 -2.24 -18.26 31.08
N SER A 12 -2.99 -18.07 30.01
CA SER A 12 -2.48 -17.51 28.74
C SER A 12 -2.22 -16.00 28.80
N GLY A 13 -2.71 -15.30 29.82
CA GLY A 13 -2.49 -13.86 30.00
C GLY A 13 -3.23 -13.27 31.20
N PRO A 14 -3.23 -11.93 31.35
CA PRO A 14 -3.87 -11.24 32.46
C PRO A 14 -5.39 -11.34 32.41
N THR A 15 -6.03 -11.32 33.57
CA THR A 15 -7.49 -11.19 33.70
C THR A 15 -7.96 -9.78 33.37
N LYS A 16 -9.26 -9.63 33.09
CA LYS A 16 -9.90 -8.31 32.95
C LYS A 16 -9.56 -7.41 34.14
N ASN A 17 -9.72 -7.89 35.37
CA ASN A 17 -9.45 -7.09 36.57
C ASN A 17 -8.00 -6.62 36.66
N GLU A 18 -7.03 -7.44 36.27
CA GLU A 18 -5.61 -7.08 36.28
C GLU A 18 -5.27 -6.03 35.21
N ILE A 19 -5.87 -6.12 34.02
CA ILE A 19 -5.74 -5.07 33.00
C ILE A 19 -6.27 -3.75 33.54
N PHE A 20 -7.45 -3.77 34.20
CA PHE A 20 -8.02 -2.58 34.82
C PHE A 20 -7.18 -2.05 36.01
N GLN A 21 -6.46 -2.91 36.74
CA GLN A 21 -5.51 -2.47 37.77
C GLN A 21 -4.31 -1.71 37.17
N GLY A 22 -3.93 -1.99 35.93
CA GLY A 22 -2.92 -1.23 35.18
C GLY A 22 -3.39 0.13 34.65
N ALA A 23 -4.63 0.53 34.94
CA ALA A 23 -5.16 1.82 34.49
C ALA A 23 -4.41 3.00 35.13
N VAL A 24 -4.25 4.10 34.38
CA VAL A 24 -3.63 5.35 34.90
C VAL A 24 -4.34 5.87 36.16
N GLU A 25 -5.66 5.75 36.22
CA GLU A 25 -6.48 6.13 37.39
C GLU A 25 -6.13 5.34 38.66
N ARG A 26 -5.51 4.17 38.50
CA ARG A 26 -5.08 3.28 39.59
C ARG A 26 -3.57 3.27 39.80
N GLY A 27 -2.85 4.24 39.23
CA GLY A 27 -1.40 4.37 39.34
C GLY A 27 -0.59 3.56 38.31
N GLY A 28 -1.26 2.96 37.32
CA GLY A 28 -0.60 2.33 36.18
C GLY A 28 -0.24 3.30 35.06
N ASN A 29 0.07 2.77 33.88
CA ASN A 29 0.50 3.56 32.70
C ASN A 29 -0.34 3.29 31.44
N THR A 30 -1.49 2.63 31.58
CA THR A 30 -2.39 2.29 30.47
C THR A 30 -3.70 3.06 30.57
N GLN A 31 -4.14 3.68 29.49
CA GLN A 31 -5.47 4.26 29.34
C GLN A 31 -6.46 3.13 29.04
N VAL A 32 -7.26 2.72 30.02
CA VAL A 32 -8.27 1.67 29.84
C VAL A 32 -9.61 2.31 29.53
N ILE A 33 -10.07 2.19 28.29
CA ILE A 33 -11.21 2.96 27.76
C ILE A 33 -12.26 2.03 27.20
N TYR A 34 -13.50 2.11 27.71
CA TYR A 34 -14.63 1.42 27.08
C TYR A 34 -14.93 2.04 25.72
N VAL A 35 -15.04 1.20 24.70
CA VAL A 35 -15.41 1.63 23.35
C VAL A 35 -16.87 2.10 23.36
N ASN A 36 -17.10 3.23 22.70
CA ASN A 36 -18.40 3.83 22.40
C ASN A 36 -18.28 4.61 21.07
N ASP A 37 -19.38 5.20 20.60
CA ASP A 37 -19.40 5.89 19.29
C ASP A 37 -18.41 7.06 19.18
N HIS A 38 -18.12 7.74 20.30
CA HIS A 38 -17.09 8.79 20.31
C HIS A 38 -15.71 8.19 20.14
N VAL A 39 -15.39 7.14 20.89
CA VAL A 39 -14.10 6.45 20.86
C VAL A 39 -13.85 5.85 19.48
N THR A 40 -14.82 5.15 18.88
CA THR A 40 -14.67 4.57 17.54
C THR A 40 -14.29 5.63 16.50
N ARG A 41 -14.99 6.77 16.49
CA ARG A 41 -14.68 7.91 15.60
C ARG A 41 -13.36 8.60 15.93
N ALA A 42 -13.08 8.84 17.20
CA ALA A 42 -11.87 9.53 17.64
C ALA A 42 -10.60 8.70 17.39
N SER A 43 -10.71 7.37 17.52
CA SER A 43 -9.66 6.41 17.20
C SER A 43 -9.73 5.88 15.77
N ALA A 44 -10.56 6.43 14.88
CA ALA A 44 -10.45 6.13 13.46
C ALA A 44 -9.25 6.91 12.90
N PHE A 45 -8.09 6.26 12.85
CA PHE A 45 -6.87 6.81 12.27
C PHE A 45 -6.27 5.73 11.36
N ALA A 46 -6.53 5.86 10.06
CA ALA A 46 -5.81 5.14 9.03
C ALA A 46 -4.97 6.18 8.27
N PRO A 47 -3.67 5.93 8.02
CA PRO A 47 -2.92 6.77 7.10
C PRO A 47 -3.64 6.73 5.74
N ALA A 48 -4.16 7.87 5.29
CA ALA A 48 -4.76 7.95 3.96
C ALA A 48 -3.65 7.76 2.93
N TYR A 49 -3.69 6.66 2.20
CA TYR A 49 -2.94 6.56 0.96
C TYR A 49 -3.54 7.53 -0.05
N GLY A 50 -2.70 8.07 -0.91
CA GLY A 50 -3.09 9.04 -1.89
C GLY A 50 -1.88 9.67 -2.57
N PHE A 51 -2.13 10.11 -3.80
CA PHE A 51 -1.20 10.95 -4.53
C PHE A 51 -1.33 12.40 -4.10
N SER A 52 -0.19 13.08 -3.97
CA SER A 52 -0.15 14.53 -3.72
C SER A 52 -0.77 15.30 -4.90
N ASN A 53 -1.06 16.59 -4.69
CA ASN A 53 -1.56 17.43 -5.76
C ASN A 53 -0.60 17.51 -6.95
N SER A 54 0.73 17.47 -6.73
CA SER A 54 1.70 17.49 -7.83
C SER A 54 1.60 16.26 -8.74
N PHE A 55 1.23 15.10 -8.20
CA PHE A 55 0.92 13.91 -8.99
C PHE A 55 -0.42 14.03 -9.71
N ARG A 56 -1.47 14.51 -9.02
CA ARG A 56 -2.84 14.56 -9.56
C ARG A 56 -3.06 15.64 -10.60
N SER A 57 -2.42 16.80 -10.45
CA SER A 57 -2.55 17.94 -11.39
C SER A 57 -1.56 17.85 -12.55
N ALA A 58 -0.69 16.84 -12.57
CA ALA A 58 0.23 16.62 -13.66
C ALA A 58 -0.57 16.30 -14.94
N GLY A 59 -0.54 17.21 -15.92
CA GLY A 59 -1.17 16.96 -17.22
C GLY A 59 -0.64 15.68 -17.87
N GLN A 60 -1.37 15.08 -18.79
CA GLN A 60 -0.82 13.97 -19.56
C GLN A 60 0.39 14.49 -20.36
N VAL A 61 1.53 13.79 -20.28
CA VAL A 61 2.67 14.10 -21.16
C VAL A 61 2.16 14.03 -22.59
N GLY A 62 2.49 15.01 -23.42
CA GLY A 62 2.30 14.88 -24.86
C GLY A 62 3.09 13.66 -25.31
N ALA A 63 2.40 12.54 -25.57
CA ALA A 63 3.03 11.28 -25.96
C ALA A 63 3.87 11.39 -27.24
N ASP A 64 3.62 12.49 -27.96
CA ASP A 64 4.26 12.82 -29.21
C ASP A 64 5.34 13.90 -29.02
N GLU A 65 5.66 14.38 -27.81
CA GLU A 65 6.79 15.30 -27.60
C GLU A 65 8.12 14.53 -27.63
N ILE A 66 9.01 14.93 -28.52
CA ILE A 66 10.33 14.33 -28.69
C ILE A 66 11.24 14.77 -27.54
N ARG A 67 12.04 13.83 -27.01
CA ARG A 67 13.02 14.08 -25.94
C ARG A 67 14.42 13.59 -26.30
N ALA A 68 15.42 14.08 -25.57
CA ALA A 68 16.78 13.56 -25.64
C ALA A 68 16.79 12.04 -25.38
N GLY A 69 17.53 11.29 -26.19
CA GLY A 69 17.59 9.84 -26.14
C GLY A 69 16.48 9.09 -26.89
N ASP A 70 15.47 9.79 -27.42
CA ASP A 70 14.50 9.18 -28.35
C ASP A 70 15.17 8.79 -29.68
N THR A 71 14.64 7.76 -30.33
CA THR A 71 15.02 7.38 -31.70
C THR A 71 13.91 7.80 -32.65
N LEU A 72 14.27 8.48 -33.73
CA LEU A 72 13.35 8.96 -34.74
C LEU A 72 13.63 8.25 -36.06
N GLY A 73 12.59 7.75 -36.71
CA GLY A 73 12.61 7.31 -38.10
C GLY A 73 12.34 8.51 -39.01
N LEU A 74 13.30 8.83 -39.86
CA LEU A 74 13.21 9.91 -40.84
C LEU A 74 13.18 9.34 -42.27
N SER A 75 12.21 9.78 -43.06
CA SER A 75 12.15 9.53 -44.50
C SER A 75 11.95 10.84 -45.25
N ILE A 76 12.76 11.07 -46.28
CA ILE A 76 12.72 12.28 -47.09
C ILE A 76 12.51 11.84 -48.54
N TRP A 77 11.54 12.48 -49.20
CA TRP A 77 11.29 12.32 -50.63
C TRP A 77 11.59 13.64 -51.32
N GLU A 78 12.24 13.53 -52.48
CA GLU A 78 12.64 14.66 -53.31
C GLU A 78 11.98 14.54 -54.68
N ASN A 79 11.48 15.65 -55.22
CA ASN A 79 10.83 15.70 -56.52
C ASN A 79 11.79 16.24 -57.59
N VAL A 80 12.92 15.58 -57.78
CA VAL A 80 13.98 15.93 -58.75
C VAL A 80 14.55 14.69 -59.43
N ASP A 81 15.10 14.85 -60.64
CA ASP A 81 15.69 13.75 -61.41
C ASP A 81 17.02 13.22 -60.82
N ASP A 82 17.76 14.08 -60.11
CA ASP A 82 19.00 13.75 -59.40
C ASP A 82 18.90 14.23 -57.94
N GLY A 83 18.51 13.31 -57.05
CA GLY A 83 18.24 13.61 -55.65
C GLY A 83 19.50 13.84 -54.82
N LEU A 84 19.45 14.82 -53.92
CA LEU A 84 20.58 15.22 -53.07
C LEU A 84 20.79 14.23 -51.90
N LEU A 85 19.71 13.60 -51.46
CA LEU A 85 19.63 12.68 -50.33
C LEU A 85 19.32 11.24 -50.76
N THR A 86 18.82 11.04 -51.98
CA THR A 86 18.45 9.73 -52.52
C THR A 86 19.56 9.12 -53.37
N SER A 87 19.60 7.80 -53.51
CA SER A 87 20.51 7.15 -54.46
C SER A 87 20.10 7.45 -55.90
N LEU A 88 21.05 7.60 -56.83
CA LEU A 88 20.80 7.77 -58.28
C LEU A 88 19.68 6.84 -58.78
N GLY A 89 18.56 7.42 -59.24
CA GLY A 89 17.38 6.70 -59.72
C GLY A 89 16.30 6.38 -58.68
N ALA A 90 16.45 6.80 -57.43
CA ALA A 90 15.45 6.65 -56.36
C ALA A 90 14.83 8.01 -55.98
N SER A 91 13.54 8.02 -55.66
CA SER A 91 12.80 9.23 -55.26
C SER A 91 12.61 9.36 -53.74
N SER A 92 13.19 8.46 -52.94
CA SER A 92 13.08 8.48 -51.48
C SER A 92 14.33 7.95 -50.78
N THR A 93 14.64 8.50 -49.60
CA THR A 93 15.64 7.91 -48.70
C THR A 93 15.09 6.64 -48.05
N THR A 94 15.97 5.70 -47.70
CA THR A 94 15.61 4.64 -46.75
C THR A 94 15.29 5.26 -45.39
N LEU A 95 14.39 4.62 -44.63
CA LEU A 95 14.07 5.04 -43.27
C LEU A 95 15.36 4.99 -42.45
N THR A 96 15.84 6.17 -42.02
CA THR A 96 17.05 6.27 -41.21
C THR A 96 16.63 6.48 -39.77
N GLU A 97 17.08 5.58 -38.88
CA GLU A 97 16.91 5.73 -37.44
C GLU A 97 18.00 6.66 -36.90
N ILE A 98 17.58 7.81 -36.35
CA ILE A 98 18.46 8.84 -35.80
C ILE A 98 18.11 9.05 -34.33
N GLN A 99 19.10 8.92 -33.46
CA GLN A 99 18.92 9.18 -32.04
C GLN A 99 19.07 10.67 -31.73
N VAL A 100 18.18 11.20 -30.88
CA VAL A 100 18.26 12.56 -30.35
C VAL A 100 19.39 12.63 -29.33
N ASP A 101 20.35 13.53 -29.54
CA ASP A 101 21.49 13.71 -28.65
C ASP A 101 21.10 14.26 -27.26
N SER A 102 22.08 14.32 -26.34
CA SER A 102 21.86 14.83 -24.98
C SER A 102 21.44 16.30 -24.90
N ASP A 103 21.80 17.09 -25.92
CA ASP A 103 21.41 18.50 -26.03
C ASP A 103 20.01 18.66 -26.65
N GLY A 104 19.40 17.56 -27.12
CA GLY A 104 18.08 17.54 -27.73
C GLY A 104 18.07 17.79 -29.24
N PHE A 105 19.18 17.59 -29.94
CA PHE A 105 19.30 17.81 -31.38
C PHE A 105 19.46 16.51 -32.17
N ILE A 106 19.16 16.59 -33.47
CA ILE A 106 19.51 15.57 -34.46
C ILE A 106 20.30 16.21 -35.60
N PHE A 107 21.09 15.40 -36.31
CA PHE A 107 21.75 15.84 -37.54
C PHE A 107 20.96 15.32 -38.75
N VAL A 108 20.56 16.23 -39.64
CA VAL A 108 19.92 15.91 -40.91
C VAL A 108 20.84 16.42 -42.01
N PRO A 109 21.30 15.57 -42.95
CA PRO A 109 22.19 16.03 -44.02
C PRO A 109 21.55 17.20 -44.80
N TYR A 110 22.36 18.20 -45.13
CA TYR A 110 21.98 19.47 -45.80
C TYR A 110 21.08 20.43 -44.99
N ALA A 111 20.29 19.93 -44.04
CA ALA A 111 19.59 20.77 -43.05
C ALA A 111 20.42 21.05 -41.79
N GLY A 112 21.53 20.33 -41.57
CA GLY A 112 22.43 20.52 -40.44
C GLY A 112 21.86 20.04 -39.11
N ARG A 113 22.20 20.75 -38.02
CA ARG A 113 21.80 20.39 -36.65
C ARG A 113 20.44 21.00 -36.33
N VAL A 114 19.42 20.16 -36.16
CA VAL A 114 18.02 20.56 -35.94
C VAL A 114 17.60 20.22 -34.52
N ARG A 115 16.95 21.16 -33.81
CA ARG A 115 16.45 20.92 -32.45
C ARG A 115 15.21 20.03 -32.49
N ALA A 116 15.34 18.79 -32.06
CA ALA A 116 14.25 17.81 -32.03
C ALA A 116 13.48 17.85 -30.70
N ALA A 117 14.19 17.96 -29.57
CA ALA A 117 13.58 17.91 -28.26
C ALA A 117 12.65 19.11 -28.01
N GLY A 118 11.46 18.83 -27.45
CA GLY A 118 10.41 19.81 -27.21
C GLY A 118 9.44 20.03 -28.39
N ASN A 119 9.68 19.38 -29.54
CA ASN A 119 8.77 19.41 -30.69
C ASN A 119 7.99 18.10 -30.80
N THR A 120 6.82 18.15 -31.43
CA THR A 120 6.13 16.94 -31.92
C THR A 120 6.74 16.46 -33.25
N PRO A 121 6.53 15.19 -33.67
CA PRO A 121 6.91 14.73 -35.00
C PRO A 121 6.42 15.63 -36.13
N ASP A 122 5.20 16.19 -36.02
CA ASP A 122 4.68 17.11 -37.03
C ASP A 122 5.39 18.47 -37.01
N GLN A 123 5.66 19.02 -35.83
CA GLN A 123 6.43 20.26 -35.71
C GLN A 123 7.86 20.07 -36.24
N LEU A 124 8.51 18.96 -35.87
CA LEU A 124 9.85 18.64 -36.34
C LEU A 124 9.86 18.41 -37.86
N ARG A 125 8.86 17.74 -38.42
CA ARG A 125 8.66 17.61 -39.87
C ARG A 125 8.64 18.98 -40.54
N GLN A 126 7.82 19.92 -40.04
CA GLN A 126 7.72 21.27 -40.60
C GLN A 126 9.05 22.04 -40.51
N ILE A 127 9.80 21.86 -39.42
CA ILE A 127 11.13 22.46 -39.25
C ILE A 127 12.10 21.90 -40.30
N ILE A 128 12.21 20.57 -40.42
CA ILE A 128 13.13 19.92 -41.37
C ILE A 128 12.78 20.29 -42.81
N THR A 129 11.49 20.27 -43.18
CA THR A 129 11.04 20.71 -44.52
C THR A 129 11.49 22.14 -44.83
N ARG A 130 11.43 23.05 -43.86
CA ARG A 130 11.86 24.45 -44.05
C ARG A 130 13.37 24.57 -44.24
N GLU A 131 14.16 23.86 -43.44
CA GLU A 131 15.62 23.88 -43.53
C GLU A 131 16.11 23.25 -44.85
N LEU A 132 15.42 22.21 -45.35
CA LEU A 132 15.74 21.55 -46.62
C LEU A 132 15.28 22.33 -47.86
N ALA A 133 14.28 23.20 -47.74
CA ALA A 133 13.74 23.96 -48.88
C ALA A 133 14.76 24.89 -49.54
N ALA A 134 15.86 25.23 -48.85
CA ALA A 134 16.97 25.98 -49.43
C ALA A 134 17.88 25.14 -50.36
N GLN A 135 17.77 23.80 -50.29
CA GLN A 135 18.69 22.86 -50.93
C GLN A 135 18.01 22.02 -52.01
N THR A 136 16.72 21.69 -51.85
CA THR A 136 15.96 20.88 -52.81
C THR A 136 14.54 21.45 -52.97
N PRO A 137 13.95 21.45 -54.18
CA PRO A 137 12.56 21.87 -54.40
C PRO A 137 11.54 20.90 -53.77
N ASP A 138 10.56 21.45 -53.06
CA ASP A 138 9.40 20.74 -52.48
C ASP A 138 9.75 19.43 -51.72
N PRO A 139 10.64 19.47 -50.70
CA PRO A 139 11.01 18.27 -49.95
C PRO A 139 9.83 17.78 -49.12
N GLN A 140 9.44 16.53 -49.32
CA GLN A 140 8.44 15.87 -48.48
C GLN A 140 9.15 15.09 -47.38
N VAL A 141 8.82 15.38 -46.13
CA VAL A 141 9.47 14.79 -44.95
C VAL A 141 8.43 14.03 -44.15
N THR A 142 8.78 12.83 -43.69
CA THR A 142 8.02 12.10 -42.66
C THR A 142 8.93 11.85 -41.47
N VAL A 143 8.43 12.19 -40.28
CA VAL A 143 9.07 11.92 -39.01
C VAL A 143 8.18 10.96 -38.23
N GLN A 144 8.73 9.83 -37.81
CA GLN A 144 8.07 8.89 -36.91
C GLN A 144 8.93 8.72 -35.66
N ARG A 145 8.31 8.75 -34.49
CA ARG A 145 9.01 8.39 -33.25
C ARG A 145 9.04 6.87 -33.17
N VAL A 146 10.22 6.29 -33.16
CA VAL A 146 10.42 4.85 -32.89
C VAL A 146 10.39 4.66 -31.38
N ALA A 147 9.94 3.50 -30.90
CA ALA A 147 9.98 3.17 -29.48
C ALA A 147 11.43 3.31 -28.97
N GLY A 148 11.69 4.36 -28.18
CA GLY A 148 13.01 4.71 -27.68
C GLY A 148 13.02 4.86 -26.16
N ASN A 149 14.23 5.07 -25.60
CA ASN A 149 14.46 5.13 -24.16
C ASN A 149 14.20 6.51 -23.53
N GLY A 150 13.86 7.53 -24.31
CA GLY A 150 13.76 8.93 -23.83
C GLY A 150 12.55 9.23 -22.95
N ALA A 151 11.57 8.33 -22.86
CA ALA A 151 10.44 8.44 -21.94
C ALA A 151 10.01 7.06 -21.43
N THR A 152 10.72 6.54 -20.43
CA THR A 152 10.44 5.23 -19.84
C THR A 152 10.11 5.33 -18.35
N VAL A 153 9.43 4.30 -17.84
CA VAL A 153 9.22 4.05 -16.41
C VAL A 153 9.74 2.67 -16.05
N SER A 154 10.07 2.48 -14.78
CA SER A 154 10.44 1.17 -14.24
C SER A 154 9.24 0.60 -13.48
N VAL A 155 8.84 -0.64 -13.80
CA VAL A 155 7.78 -1.37 -13.10
C VAL A 155 8.39 -2.58 -12.42
N VAL A 156 8.24 -2.68 -11.10
CA VAL A 156 8.82 -3.76 -10.27
C VAL A 156 7.85 -4.24 -9.20
N GLY A 157 8.17 -5.38 -8.60
CA GLY A 157 7.37 -6.01 -7.54
C GLY A 157 6.38 -7.04 -8.06
N ARG A 158 5.19 -7.09 -7.45
CA ARG A 158 4.13 -8.08 -7.69
C ARG A 158 3.31 -7.74 -8.95
N VAL A 159 3.97 -7.73 -10.10
CA VAL A 159 3.36 -7.51 -11.43
C VAL A 159 3.58 -8.70 -12.35
N GLY A 160 2.79 -8.81 -13.42
CA GLY A 160 2.89 -9.92 -14.39
C GLY A 160 4.24 -9.99 -15.11
N ALA A 161 4.82 -8.83 -15.45
CA ALA A 161 6.14 -8.70 -16.02
C ALA A 161 6.82 -7.43 -15.46
N GLN A 162 7.99 -7.63 -14.85
CA GLN A 162 8.81 -6.53 -14.36
C GLN A 162 9.76 -6.05 -15.46
N GLY A 163 10.07 -4.75 -15.48
CA GLY A 163 10.99 -4.21 -16.47
C GLY A 163 10.86 -2.71 -16.67
N VAL A 164 11.57 -2.23 -17.69
CA VAL A 164 11.51 -0.83 -18.15
C VAL A 164 10.53 -0.75 -19.31
N TYR A 165 9.54 0.12 -19.20
CA TYR A 165 8.46 0.27 -20.18
C TYR A 165 8.44 1.68 -20.77
N PRO A 166 8.25 1.83 -22.09
CA PRO A 166 8.09 3.14 -22.70
C PRO A 166 6.70 3.74 -22.38
N ILE A 167 6.68 5.05 -22.16
CA ILE A 167 5.46 5.85 -22.10
C ILE A 167 5.05 6.18 -23.53
N GLU A 168 3.90 5.64 -23.92
CA GLU A 168 3.28 5.81 -25.22
C GLU A 168 1.85 6.36 -25.04
N ARG A 169 1.17 6.66 -26.16
CA ARG A 169 -0.23 7.09 -26.12
C ARG A 169 -1.14 6.17 -25.28
N PRO A 170 -1.09 4.83 -25.39
CA PRO A 170 -1.95 3.96 -24.57
C PRO A 170 -1.44 3.75 -23.14
N THR A 171 -0.18 4.04 -22.81
CA THR A 171 0.44 3.69 -21.51
C THR A 171 0.77 4.92 -20.64
N ARG A 172 0.14 6.06 -20.92
CA ARG A 172 0.44 7.34 -20.26
C ARG A 172 -0.04 7.44 -18.81
N THR A 173 -0.94 6.56 -18.38
CA THR A 173 -1.49 6.54 -17.01
C THR A 173 -1.00 5.31 -16.25
N LEU A 174 -1.05 5.40 -14.92
CA LEU A 174 -0.59 4.35 -14.03
C LEU A 174 -1.33 3.03 -14.29
N SER A 175 -2.66 3.06 -14.37
CA SER A 175 -3.49 1.87 -14.61
C SER A 175 -3.16 1.20 -15.94
N ALA A 176 -3.02 1.98 -17.01
CA ALA A 176 -2.73 1.47 -18.34
C ALA A 176 -1.30 0.91 -18.45
N MET A 177 -0.35 1.52 -17.74
CA MET A 177 1.01 0.99 -17.65
C MET A 177 1.06 -0.34 -16.87
N LEU A 178 0.33 -0.45 -15.76
CA LEU A 178 0.21 -1.72 -15.02
C LEU A 178 -0.41 -2.80 -15.91
N ALA A 179 -1.44 -2.48 -16.69
CA ALA A 179 -2.01 -3.40 -17.68
C ALA A 179 -0.97 -3.80 -18.75
N ARG A 180 -0.17 -2.86 -19.26
CA ARG A 180 0.91 -3.13 -20.22
C ARG A 180 2.00 -4.05 -19.63
N ALA A 181 2.28 -3.92 -18.34
CA ALA A 181 3.20 -4.75 -17.58
C ALA A 181 2.61 -6.12 -17.18
N GLY A 182 1.49 -6.54 -17.77
CA GLY A 182 0.86 -7.85 -17.50
C GLY A 182 -0.06 -7.88 -16.29
N GLY A 183 -0.43 -6.71 -15.74
CA GLY A 183 -1.31 -6.59 -14.59
C GLY A 183 -0.61 -6.77 -13.24
N VAL A 184 -1.39 -6.65 -12.16
CA VAL A 184 -0.94 -6.93 -10.79
C VAL A 184 -1.13 -8.43 -10.50
N ALA A 185 -0.13 -9.05 -9.87
CA ALA A 185 -0.05 -10.50 -9.66
C ALA A 185 -0.53 -10.97 -8.28
N ILE A 186 -1.16 -10.10 -7.51
CA ILE A 186 -1.71 -10.34 -6.17
C ILE A 186 -3.14 -9.79 -6.07
N GLU A 187 -3.87 -10.17 -5.04
CA GLU A 187 -5.25 -9.79 -4.81
C GLU A 187 -5.37 -8.25 -4.68
N PRO A 188 -6.36 -7.61 -5.36
CA PRO A 188 -6.50 -6.16 -5.34
C PRO A 188 -6.65 -5.55 -3.94
N GLU A 189 -7.27 -6.28 -3.02
CA GLU A 189 -7.57 -5.84 -1.65
C GLU A 189 -6.33 -5.67 -0.78
N VAL A 190 -5.23 -6.37 -1.11
CA VAL A 190 -3.94 -6.28 -0.41
C VAL A 190 -2.86 -5.60 -1.25
N ALA A 191 -3.15 -5.27 -2.50
CA ALA A 191 -2.18 -4.68 -3.40
C ALA A 191 -2.05 -3.17 -3.17
N VAL A 192 -0.83 -2.73 -2.85
CA VAL A 192 -0.45 -1.32 -2.74
C VAL A 192 0.47 -0.95 -3.89
N VAL A 193 0.09 0.09 -4.64
CA VAL A 193 0.90 0.64 -5.72
C VAL A 193 1.60 1.91 -5.22
N THR A 194 2.93 1.89 -5.23
CA THR A 194 3.77 3.04 -4.90
C THR A 194 4.38 3.60 -6.19
N VAL A 195 4.26 4.92 -6.40
CA VAL A 195 4.97 5.62 -7.48
C VAL A 195 5.97 6.58 -6.85
N LYS A 196 7.25 6.40 -7.19
CA LYS A 196 8.34 7.30 -6.81
C LYS A 196 8.73 8.15 -8.02
N ARG A 197 8.77 9.47 -7.82
CA ARG A 197 9.10 10.49 -8.83
C ARG A 197 10.09 11.47 -8.24
N GLY A 198 11.38 11.27 -8.53
CA GLY A 198 12.45 12.04 -7.88
C GLY A 198 12.40 11.87 -6.36
N ASN A 199 12.22 12.98 -5.62
CA ASN A 199 12.09 12.97 -4.16
C ASN A 199 10.64 12.78 -3.67
N ASP A 200 9.67 12.82 -4.57
CA ASP A 200 8.26 12.64 -4.23
C ASP A 200 7.89 11.15 -4.31
N SER A 201 7.05 10.70 -3.38
CA SER A 201 6.41 9.39 -3.47
C SER A 201 4.94 9.46 -3.11
N GLY A 202 4.13 8.67 -3.81
CA GLY A 202 2.71 8.50 -3.55
C GLY A 202 2.36 7.03 -3.51
N ARG A 203 1.38 6.68 -2.69
CA ARG A 203 0.88 5.31 -2.53
C ARG A 203 -0.62 5.29 -2.77
N VAL A 204 -1.14 4.22 -3.33
CA VAL A 204 -2.57 4.02 -3.51
C VAL A 204 -2.89 2.53 -3.43
N TRP A 205 -4.05 2.18 -2.88
CA TRP A 205 -4.58 0.82 -2.98
C TRP A 205 -4.97 0.51 -4.41
N LEU A 206 -4.82 -0.73 -4.85
CA LEU A 206 -5.21 -1.11 -6.21
C LEU A 206 -6.71 -0.94 -6.43
N THR A 207 -7.52 -1.26 -5.41
CA THR A 207 -8.97 -1.01 -5.39
C THR A 207 -9.30 0.47 -5.61
N ASP A 208 -8.61 1.37 -4.92
CA ASP A 208 -8.79 2.82 -5.05
C ASP A 208 -8.29 3.38 -6.40
N LEU A 209 -7.23 2.79 -6.95
CA LEU A 209 -6.71 3.15 -8.27
C LEU A 209 -7.76 2.87 -9.35
N TYR A 210 -8.45 1.73 -9.26
CA TYR A 210 -9.50 1.37 -10.21
C TYR A 210 -10.85 2.02 -9.89
N GLY A 211 -11.12 2.31 -8.61
CA GLY A 211 -12.38 2.90 -8.16
C GLY A 211 -12.51 4.40 -8.44
N SER A 212 -11.40 5.13 -8.59
CA SER A 212 -11.43 6.59 -8.79
C SER A 212 -10.46 7.08 -9.88
N PRO A 213 -10.94 7.74 -10.94
CA PRO A 213 -10.07 8.33 -11.97
C PRO A 213 -9.04 9.33 -11.44
N THR A 214 -9.27 9.96 -10.29
CA THR A 214 -8.32 10.91 -9.69
C THR A 214 -7.05 10.23 -9.17
N ASN A 215 -7.10 8.92 -8.97
CA ASN A 215 -5.96 8.12 -8.55
C ASN A 215 -5.16 7.58 -9.75
N ASP A 216 -5.72 7.60 -10.95
CA ASP A 216 -5.04 7.18 -12.17
C ASP A 216 -4.17 8.32 -12.74
N ILE A 217 -3.04 8.54 -12.08
CA ILE A 217 -2.13 9.65 -12.37
C ILE A 217 -1.44 9.50 -13.72
N ALA A 218 -1.11 10.63 -14.34
CA ALA A 218 -0.24 10.65 -15.52
C ALA A 218 1.21 10.35 -15.12
N LEU A 219 1.83 9.42 -15.85
CA LEU A 219 3.22 9.04 -15.64
C LEU A 219 4.20 10.08 -16.19
N ARG A 220 5.43 10.02 -15.69
CA ARG A 220 6.58 10.83 -16.13
C ARG A 220 7.79 9.93 -16.35
N PRO A 221 8.70 10.33 -17.27
CA PRO A 221 9.97 9.63 -17.42
C PRO A 221 10.70 9.52 -16.09
N GLY A 222 11.25 8.34 -15.83
CA GLY A 222 11.96 8.04 -14.59
C GLY A 222 11.07 7.72 -13.39
N ASP A 223 9.74 7.70 -13.55
CA ASP A 223 8.85 7.17 -12.51
C ASP A 223 9.22 5.70 -12.23
N LEU A 224 9.32 5.36 -10.94
CA LEU A 224 9.47 4.00 -10.46
C LEU A 224 8.14 3.56 -9.84
N ILE A 225 7.49 2.59 -10.47
CA ILE A 225 6.24 1.98 -10.04
C ILE A 225 6.58 0.68 -9.33
N VAL A 226 6.21 0.60 -8.05
CA VAL A 226 6.44 -0.58 -7.20
C VAL A 226 5.08 -1.11 -6.77
N VAL A 227 4.82 -2.39 -7.02
CA VAL A 227 3.62 -3.06 -6.53
C VAL A 227 4.00 -4.03 -5.43
N GLU A 228 3.43 -3.85 -4.25
CA GLU A 228 3.72 -4.64 -3.05
C GLU A 228 2.43 -5.15 -2.42
N GLU A 229 2.54 -6.26 -1.70
CA GLU A 229 1.46 -6.79 -0.87
C GLU A 229 1.48 -6.10 0.50
N ASP A 230 0.31 -5.76 1.02
CA ASP A 230 0.16 -5.18 2.35
C ASP A 230 0.63 -6.15 3.44
N GLN A 231 1.71 -5.77 4.13
CA GLN A 231 2.30 -6.59 5.18
C GLN A 231 1.78 -6.25 6.58
N ARG A 232 0.77 -5.36 6.69
CA ARG A 232 0.19 -4.99 7.97
C ARG A 232 -0.46 -6.20 8.65
N THR A 233 -0.22 -6.35 9.94
CA THR A 233 -0.72 -7.48 10.72
C THR A 233 -1.26 -7.04 12.08
N PHE A 234 -2.15 -7.82 12.66
CA PHE A 234 -2.49 -7.72 14.08
C PHE A 234 -2.13 -9.04 14.79
N THR A 235 -2.03 -8.98 16.12
CA THR A 235 -1.73 -10.14 16.96
C THR A 235 -2.99 -10.54 17.73
N ALA A 236 -3.44 -11.78 17.56
CA ALA A 236 -4.58 -12.33 18.29
C ALA A 236 -4.08 -13.22 19.45
N LEU A 237 -4.56 -12.98 20.66
CA LEU A 237 -4.14 -13.67 21.88
C LEU A 237 -5.32 -13.95 22.83
N GLY A 238 -5.12 -14.88 23.76
CA GLY A 238 -6.09 -15.21 24.81
C GLY A 238 -7.16 -16.20 24.37
N ALA A 239 -8.39 -16.04 24.88
CA ALA A 239 -9.49 -16.98 24.72
C ALA A 239 -10.22 -16.87 23.36
N LEU A 240 -9.46 -16.87 22.27
CA LEU A 240 -9.94 -16.90 20.89
C LEU A 240 -9.81 -18.33 20.31
N GLY A 241 -10.30 -18.57 19.10
CA GLY A 241 -10.13 -19.84 18.39
C GLY A 241 -8.67 -20.20 18.08
N GLY A 242 -7.76 -19.22 18.07
CA GLY A 242 -6.32 -19.42 17.96
C GLY A 242 -5.51 -18.22 18.44
N GLN A 243 -4.21 -18.44 18.69
CA GLN A 243 -3.26 -17.39 19.09
C GLN A 243 -2.18 -17.28 18.01
N THR A 244 -2.21 -16.21 17.21
CA THR A 244 -1.33 -16.06 16.04
C THR A 244 -1.22 -14.60 15.59
N ARG A 245 -0.26 -14.33 14.70
CA ARG A 245 -0.21 -13.09 13.92
C ARG A 245 -1.05 -13.26 12.67
N VAL A 246 -1.92 -12.29 12.39
CA VAL A 246 -2.91 -12.33 11.32
C VAL A 246 -2.70 -11.15 10.38
N PRO A 247 -2.47 -11.36 9.08
CA PRO A 247 -2.49 -10.28 8.09
C PRO A 247 -3.85 -9.58 8.08
N LEU A 248 -3.89 -8.26 7.94
CA LEU A 248 -5.17 -7.54 7.85
C LEU A 248 -5.97 -8.00 6.63
N GLY A 249 -5.31 -8.24 5.49
CA GLY A 249 -5.96 -8.78 4.29
C GLY A 249 -6.87 -7.81 3.54
N ASN A 250 -7.10 -6.61 4.08
CA ASN A 250 -7.84 -5.52 3.44
C ASN A 250 -7.30 -4.17 3.92
N GLU A 251 -7.68 -3.07 3.24
CA GLU A 251 -7.35 -1.71 3.66
C GLU A 251 -7.80 -1.41 5.11
N VAL A 252 -9.05 -1.75 5.43
CA VAL A 252 -9.69 -1.54 6.72
C VAL A 252 -10.25 -2.87 7.23
N ILE A 253 -9.93 -3.21 8.49
CA ILE A 253 -10.50 -4.34 9.22
C ILE A 253 -11.09 -3.82 10.52
N ASN A 254 -12.29 -4.29 10.87
CA ASN A 254 -12.89 -4.00 12.17
C ASN A 254 -12.64 -5.09 13.21
N ALA A 255 -12.91 -4.80 14.48
CA ALA A 255 -12.64 -5.72 15.58
C ALA A 255 -13.49 -7.00 15.49
N ALA A 256 -14.72 -6.92 14.97
CA ALA A 256 -15.56 -8.09 14.77
C ALA A 256 -14.97 -9.04 13.70
N GLU A 257 -14.50 -8.50 12.59
CA GLU A 257 -13.78 -9.24 11.54
C GLU A 257 -12.49 -9.85 12.07
N ALA A 258 -11.67 -9.07 12.79
CA ALA A 258 -10.41 -9.56 13.36
C ALA A 258 -10.63 -10.75 14.31
N ILE A 259 -11.69 -10.71 15.12
CA ILE A 259 -12.11 -11.82 15.98
C ILE A 259 -12.55 -13.03 15.13
N ALA A 260 -13.33 -12.80 14.08
CA ALA A 260 -13.81 -13.86 13.19
C ALA A 260 -12.68 -14.56 12.42
N MET A 261 -11.66 -13.81 11.98
CA MET A 261 -10.49 -14.33 11.25
C MET A 261 -9.70 -15.39 12.03
N VAL A 262 -9.81 -15.40 13.37
CA VAL A 262 -9.15 -16.38 14.25
C VAL A 262 -10.12 -17.39 14.87
N GLY A 263 -11.30 -17.56 14.27
CA GLY A 263 -12.30 -18.55 14.70
C GLY A 263 -13.24 -18.08 15.80
N GLY A 264 -13.27 -16.78 16.13
CA GLY A 264 -14.18 -16.21 17.11
C GLY A 264 -13.75 -16.39 18.57
N LEU A 265 -14.65 -16.06 19.49
CA LEU A 265 -14.47 -16.28 20.93
C LEU A 265 -14.62 -17.79 21.23
N SER A 266 -13.73 -18.32 22.07
CA SER A 266 -13.92 -19.68 22.60
C SER A 266 -15.15 -19.72 23.51
N SER A 267 -16.15 -20.53 23.16
CA SER A 267 -17.36 -20.66 23.98
C SER A 267 -17.12 -21.28 25.35
N GLN A 268 -16.00 -22.00 25.53
CA GLN A 268 -15.61 -22.60 26.80
C GLN A 268 -14.75 -21.68 27.66
N LEU A 269 -13.90 -20.83 27.04
CA LEU A 269 -12.87 -20.08 27.75
C LEU A 269 -13.17 -18.57 27.85
N ALA A 270 -13.83 -17.98 26.87
CA ALA A 270 -13.85 -16.53 26.70
C ALA A 270 -14.76 -15.78 27.68
N ASP A 271 -14.30 -14.62 28.15
CA ASP A 271 -15.12 -13.58 28.74
C ASP A 271 -15.55 -12.58 27.65
N PRO A 272 -16.82 -12.60 27.17
CA PRO A 272 -17.28 -11.66 26.16
C PRO A 272 -17.36 -10.20 26.65
N THR A 273 -17.22 -9.96 27.95
CA THR A 273 -17.13 -8.61 28.53
C THR A 273 -15.69 -8.06 28.56
N GLY A 274 -14.71 -8.90 28.21
CA GLY A 274 -13.27 -8.64 28.31
C GLY A 274 -12.55 -8.87 26.98
N VAL A 275 -13.07 -8.28 25.90
CA VAL A 275 -12.38 -8.18 24.62
C VAL A 275 -11.61 -6.87 24.57
N PHE A 276 -10.32 -6.94 24.31
CA PHE A 276 -9.42 -5.79 24.35
C PHE A 276 -8.72 -5.59 23.00
N VAL A 277 -8.56 -4.33 22.61
CA VAL A 277 -7.58 -3.92 21.60
C VAL A 277 -6.50 -3.11 22.29
N LEU A 278 -5.28 -3.61 22.28
CA LEU A 278 -4.12 -2.98 22.91
C LEU A 278 -3.24 -2.34 21.82
N ARG A 279 -2.96 -1.05 21.97
CA ARG A 279 -2.09 -0.31 21.05
C ARG A 279 -1.54 0.97 21.68
N ASP A 280 -0.46 1.49 21.12
CA ASP A 280 0.03 2.83 21.42
C ASP A 280 -0.66 3.86 20.52
N GLU A 281 -1.30 4.86 21.12
CA GLU A 281 -1.92 5.95 20.37
C GLU A 281 -0.99 7.17 20.35
N PRO A 282 -0.79 7.81 19.18
CA PRO A 282 -0.06 9.06 19.10
C PRO A 282 -0.81 10.17 19.84
N GLU A 283 -0.07 11.20 20.26
CA GLU A 283 -0.59 12.33 21.06
C GLU A 283 -1.90 12.93 20.49
N SER A 284 -1.99 13.07 19.17
CA SER A 284 -3.16 13.61 18.47
C SER A 284 -4.40 12.72 18.55
N VAL A 285 -4.25 11.39 18.54
CA VAL A 285 -5.38 10.46 18.69
C VAL A 285 -5.74 10.33 20.16
N ALA A 286 -4.73 10.14 21.02
CA ALA A 286 -4.93 10.00 22.45
C ALA A 286 -5.66 11.22 23.05
N GLY A 287 -5.29 12.43 22.64
CA GLY A 287 -5.96 13.65 23.11
C GLY A 287 -7.42 13.76 22.66
N ARG A 288 -7.73 13.33 21.43
CA ARG A 288 -9.12 13.26 20.91
C ARG A 288 -9.95 12.23 21.66
N VAL A 289 -9.41 11.03 21.86
CA VAL A 289 -10.12 9.95 22.57
C VAL A 289 -10.41 10.32 24.02
N LEU A 290 -9.44 10.94 24.71
CA LEU A 290 -9.57 11.32 26.12
C LEU A 290 -10.28 12.67 26.33
N GLY A 291 -10.51 13.45 25.27
CA GLY A 291 -11.11 14.78 25.37
C GLY A 291 -10.24 15.81 26.12
N LYS A 292 -8.93 15.56 26.25
CA LYS A 292 -7.98 16.42 26.97
C LYS A 292 -6.59 16.34 26.34
N PRO A 293 -5.77 17.40 26.41
CA PRO A 293 -4.39 17.33 25.92
C PRO A 293 -3.60 16.30 26.72
N VAL A 294 -2.76 15.54 26.01
CA VAL A 294 -1.80 14.58 26.57
C VAL A 294 -0.42 14.87 26.02
N ARG A 295 0.62 14.23 26.55
CA ARG A 295 2.00 14.37 26.06
C ARG A 295 2.52 13.03 25.59
N GLY A 296 3.08 13.02 24.38
CA GLY A 296 3.69 11.83 23.79
C GLY A 296 2.69 10.71 23.51
N SER A 297 3.21 9.59 22.99
CA SER A 297 2.42 8.39 22.77
C SER A 297 1.95 7.79 24.08
N GLN A 298 0.72 7.29 24.09
CA GLN A 298 0.04 6.77 25.27
C GLN A 298 -0.38 5.32 25.00
N ARG A 299 -0.23 4.43 26.00
CA ARG A 299 -0.70 3.04 25.90
C ARG A 299 -2.21 3.01 26.11
N PHE A 300 -2.94 2.44 25.17
CA PHE A 300 -4.38 2.24 25.27
C PHE A 300 -4.74 0.76 25.37
N ALA A 301 -5.71 0.46 26.22
CA ALA A 301 -6.45 -0.79 26.25
C ALA A 301 -7.93 -0.46 26.02
N TYR A 302 -8.38 -0.60 24.78
CA TYR A 302 -9.77 -0.39 24.41
C TYR A 302 -10.61 -1.60 24.77
N VAL A 303 -11.68 -1.41 25.55
CA VAL A 303 -12.53 -2.47 26.05
C VAL A 303 -13.80 -2.55 25.21
N LEU A 304 -13.92 -3.64 24.45
CA LEU A 304 -15.11 -4.03 23.71
C LEU A 304 -15.91 -5.02 24.57
N ASP A 305 -17.09 -4.60 25.02
CA ASP A 305 -17.99 -5.44 25.80
C ASP A 305 -19.11 -5.94 24.88
N LEU A 306 -18.97 -7.18 24.40
CA LEU A 306 -19.88 -7.78 23.41
C LEU A 306 -21.23 -8.18 24.02
N THR A 307 -21.37 -8.12 25.35
CA THR A 307 -22.63 -8.44 26.05
C THR A 307 -23.60 -7.26 26.12
N ARG A 308 -23.12 -6.04 25.81
CA ARG A 308 -23.96 -4.85 25.76
C ARG A 308 -24.89 -4.90 24.54
N PRO A 309 -26.08 -4.25 24.59
CA PRO A 309 -27.01 -4.21 23.46
C PRO A 309 -26.37 -3.77 22.13
N ASN A 310 -25.44 -2.81 22.19
CA ASN A 310 -24.72 -2.30 21.01
C ASN A 310 -23.29 -2.85 20.88
N GLY A 311 -22.90 -3.83 21.69
CA GLY A 311 -21.52 -4.32 21.78
C GLY A 311 -20.96 -4.82 20.44
N LEU A 312 -21.76 -5.61 19.71
CA LEU A 312 -21.38 -6.11 18.39
C LEU A 312 -21.34 -5.00 17.32
N PHE A 313 -22.21 -3.99 17.42
CA PHE A 313 -22.15 -2.83 16.53
C PHE A 313 -20.86 -2.02 16.76
N LEU A 314 -20.52 -1.78 18.03
CA LEU A 314 -19.26 -1.11 18.39
C LEU A 314 -18.02 -1.89 17.93
N ALA A 315 -18.05 -3.23 17.99
CA ALA A 315 -16.96 -4.06 17.48
C ALA A 315 -16.83 -3.97 15.95
N ARG A 316 -17.94 -3.84 15.22
CA ARG A 316 -17.93 -3.63 13.76
C ARG A 316 -17.47 -2.22 13.38
N ASP A 317 -17.70 -1.24 14.23
CA ASP A 317 -17.33 0.16 13.95
C ASP A 317 -15.90 0.49 14.43
N PHE A 318 -15.29 -0.36 15.25
CA PHE A 318 -13.94 -0.16 15.79
C PHE A 318 -12.88 -0.73 14.85
N VAL A 319 -12.07 0.14 14.25
CA VAL A 319 -11.01 -0.22 13.30
C VAL A 319 -9.78 -0.81 14.01
N ILE A 320 -9.32 -1.95 13.51
CA ILE A 320 -8.04 -2.60 13.83
C ILE A 320 -6.96 -2.06 12.89
N ARG A 321 -5.79 -1.79 13.46
CA ARG A 321 -4.63 -1.24 12.77
C ARG A 321 -3.45 -2.19 12.81
N ASP A 322 -2.45 -1.87 12.01
CA ASP A 322 -1.17 -2.57 12.03
C ASP A 322 -0.54 -2.52 13.42
N GLY A 323 -0.04 -3.66 13.88
CA GLY A 323 0.57 -3.84 15.19
C GLY A 323 -0.41 -3.97 16.36
N ASP A 324 -1.72 -3.86 16.13
CA ASP A 324 -2.71 -3.99 17.20
C ASP A 324 -2.66 -5.39 17.83
N THR A 325 -2.88 -5.47 19.14
CA THR A 325 -3.10 -6.74 19.82
C THR A 325 -4.58 -6.89 20.19
N VAL A 326 -5.26 -7.85 19.59
CA VAL A 326 -6.61 -8.27 19.96
C VAL A 326 -6.49 -9.36 21.02
N TYR A 327 -6.88 -9.03 22.25
CA TYR A 327 -6.76 -9.92 23.40
C TYR A 327 -8.12 -10.20 24.03
N VAL A 328 -8.46 -11.47 24.25
CA VAL A 328 -9.68 -11.86 24.96
C VAL A 328 -9.34 -12.55 26.27
N THR A 329 -9.87 -12.03 27.38
CA THR A 329 -9.65 -12.60 28.71
C THR A 329 -10.43 -13.90 28.91
N GLU A 330 -9.94 -14.78 29.79
CA GLU A 330 -10.71 -15.95 30.22
C GLU A 330 -11.85 -15.57 31.16
N ALA A 331 -12.99 -16.25 31.06
CA ALA A 331 -14.13 -16.09 31.95
C ALA A 331 -13.75 -16.42 33.41
N PRO A 332 -14.27 -15.67 34.41
CA PRO A 332 -13.94 -15.92 35.83
C PRO A 332 -14.17 -17.36 36.29
N TYR A 333 -15.22 -18.02 35.79
CA TYR A 333 -15.55 -19.40 36.15
C TYR A 333 -14.50 -20.41 35.66
N VAL A 334 -13.86 -20.17 34.51
CA VAL A 334 -12.82 -21.03 33.95
C VAL A 334 -11.59 -21.03 34.85
N GLN A 335 -11.26 -19.86 35.40
CA GLN A 335 -10.16 -19.73 36.36
C GLN A 335 -10.48 -20.50 37.65
N TRP A 336 -11.72 -20.43 38.14
CA TRP A 336 -12.15 -21.21 39.29
C TRP A 336 -12.10 -22.72 39.03
N GLN A 337 -12.56 -23.20 37.87
CA GLN A 337 -12.45 -24.63 37.51
C GLN A 337 -10.99 -25.10 37.50
N LYS A 338 -10.08 -24.32 36.91
CA LYS A 338 -8.63 -24.62 36.93
C LYS A 338 -8.10 -24.68 38.36
N THR A 339 -8.54 -23.79 39.26
CA THR A 339 -8.16 -23.85 40.69
C THR A 339 -8.67 -25.11 41.36
N LEU A 340 -9.92 -25.48 41.11
CA LEU A 340 -10.51 -26.69 41.68
C LEU A 340 -9.77 -27.93 41.18
N SER A 341 -9.53 -28.05 39.87
CA SER A 341 -8.80 -29.18 39.27
C SER A 341 -7.37 -29.31 39.78
N ALA A 342 -6.66 -28.21 40.04
CA ALA A 342 -5.31 -28.26 40.60
C ALA A 342 -5.30 -28.77 42.05
N VAL A 343 -6.33 -28.43 42.84
CA VAL A 343 -6.47 -28.90 44.22
C VAL A 343 -6.97 -30.35 44.27
N THR A 344 -7.96 -30.72 43.47
CA THR A 344 -8.52 -32.09 43.49
C THR A 344 -7.62 -33.11 42.78
N GLY A 345 -6.85 -32.69 41.77
CA GLY A 345 -5.87 -33.55 41.10
C GLY A 345 -4.71 -33.98 42.01
N SER A 346 -4.33 -33.15 42.99
CA SER A 346 -3.35 -33.52 44.02
C SER A 346 -3.96 -34.35 45.17
N ALA A 347 -5.24 -34.17 45.46
CA ALA A 347 -5.97 -35.03 46.40
C ALA A 347 -6.14 -36.47 45.85
N ALA A 348 -6.48 -36.60 44.57
CA ALA A 348 -6.62 -37.92 43.92
C ALA A 348 -5.31 -38.72 43.83
N THR A 349 -4.15 -38.03 43.74
CA THR A 349 -2.84 -38.67 43.81
C THR A 349 -2.40 -39.00 45.24
N ALA A 350 -2.83 -38.23 46.23
CA ALA A 350 -2.62 -38.57 47.64
C ALA A 350 -3.44 -39.80 48.07
N ASP A 351 -4.71 -39.88 47.64
CA ASP A 351 -5.57 -41.05 47.90
C ASP A 351 -5.10 -42.32 47.18
N SER A 352 -4.49 -42.18 45.99
CA SER A 352 -3.90 -43.34 45.30
C SER A 352 -2.59 -43.81 45.96
N LEU A 353 -1.80 -42.91 46.56
CA LEU A 353 -0.62 -43.27 47.34
C LEU A 353 -0.97 -43.88 48.71
N SER A 354 -2.03 -43.42 49.39
CA SER A 354 -2.46 -44.03 50.66
C SER A 354 -3.06 -45.42 50.47
N ASN A 355 -3.63 -45.71 49.31
CA ASN A 355 -4.15 -47.04 48.96
C ASN A 355 -3.07 -48.02 48.50
N ILE A 356 -1.85 -47.55 48.16
CA ILE A 356 -0.68 -48.40 47.85
C ILE A 356 0.14 -48.70 49.12
N GLY A 357 -0.01 -47.88 50.17
CA GLY A 357 0.71 -48.03 51.45
C GLY A 357 -0.01 -48.82 52.55
N ASN A 358 -1.18 -49.41 52.26
CA ASN A 358 -1.91 -50.32 53.16
C ASN A 358 -1.84 -51.77 52.69
#